data_AF-A0A554ID26-F1
#
_entry.id   AF-A0A554ID26-F1
#
_cell.length_a   1.000
_cell.length_b   1.000
_cell.length_c   1.000
_cell.angle_alpha   90.00
_cell.angle_beta   90.00
_cell.angle_gamma   90.00
#
_symmetry.space_group_name_H-M   'P 1'
#
loop_
_entity.id
_entity.type
_entity.pdbx_description
1 polymer ?
#
loop_
_entity_poly.entity_id
_entity_poly.type
_entity_poly.pdbx_seq_one_letter_code
_entity_poly.pdbx_strand_id
1 'polypeptide(L)'
;MLQGKNARRAIGLIAVGSALFWPGLSRSFDPNDAPEMVTIDSLVDLYGSVEFHHKQHTEMASCSDCHHHTLGNAPTRWNCK
;
A
#
# COMPACT_ATOMS: atom_id res chain seq x y z
N MET A 1 20.11 -57.72 -17.01
CA MET A 1 19.43 -56.42 -17.17
C MET A 1 18.09 -56.45 -16.44
N LEU A 2 17.70 -55.32 -15.87
CA LEU A 2 16.77 -55.14 -14.74
C LEU A 2 15.28 -55.27 -15.12
N GLN A 3 14.51 -55.97 -14.27
CA GLN A 3 13.05 -56.01 -14.25
C GLN A 3 12.48 -54.60 -13.95
N GLY A 4 11.73 -54.03 -14.91
CA GLY A 4 11.05 -52.74 -14.79
C GLY A 4 9.87 -52.81 -13.84
N LYS A 5 9.91 -51.97 -12.80
CA LYS A 5 8.91 -51.87 -11.73
C LYS A 5 7.71 -51.03 -12.18
N ASN A 6 6.53 -51.65 -12.22
CA ASN A 6 5.25 -50.95 -12.31
C ASN A 6 4.93 -50.35 -10.93
N ALA A 7 5.09 -49.04 -10.75
CA ALA A 7 4.73 -48.35 -9.51
C ALA A 7 3.63 -47.31 -9.77
N ARG A 8 2.53 -47.51 -9.06
CA ARG A 8 1.23 -46.87 -9.17
C ARG A 8 1.25 -45.43 -8.65
N ARG A 9 0.38 -44.62 -9.26
CA ARG A 9 -0.28 -43.38 -8.79
C ARG A 9 -0.01 -42.95 -7.35
N ALA A 10 0.37 -41.69 -7.18
CA ALA A 10 0.03 -40.91 -5.99
C ALA A 10 -0.23 -39.45 -6.40
N ILE A 11 -1.50 -39.05 -6.45
CA ILE A 11 -1.91 -37.64 -6.48
C ILE A 11 -1.72 -37.14 -5.05
N GLY A 12 -0.63 -36.40 -4.85
CA GLY A 12 -0.23 -35.87 -3.55
C GLY A 12 -1.04 -34.62 -3.16
N LEU A 13 -1.91 -34.81 -2.17
CA LEU A 13 -2.11 -34.01 -0.96
C LEU A 13 -2.27 -32.47 -1.08
N ILE A 14 -3.51 -32.07 -0.78
CA ILE A 14 -3.99 -30.82 -0.16
C ILE A 14 -2.90 -30.07 0.62
N ALA A 15 -2.55 -28.86 0.15
CA ALA A 15 -1.84 -27.84 0.93
C ALA A 15 -2.80 -26.66 1.23
N VAL A 16 -3.91 -26.96 1.90
CA VAL A 16 -4.78 -25.94 2.53
C VAL A 16 -4.28 -25.80 3.96
N GLY A 17 -3.29 -24.93 4.19
CA GLY A 17 -2.70 -24.82 5.53
C GLY A 17 -1.83 -23.61 5.85
N SER A 18 -1.52 -22.73 4.89
CA SER A 18 -0.50 -21.69 5.13
C SER A 18 -0.90 -20.27 4.71
N ALA A 19 -2.18 -20.01 4.43
CA ALA A 19 -2.62 -18.72 3.89
C ALA A 19 -3.02 -17.66 4.94
N LEU A 20 -3.04 -17.99 6.23
CA LEU A 20 -3.61 -17.11 7.27
C LEU A 20 -2.59 -16.29 8.08
N PHE A 21 -1.30 -16.37 7.77
CA PHE A 21 -0.26 -15.60 8.45
C PHE A 21 0.72 -15.00 7.43
N TRP A 22 0.19 -14.28 6.43
CA TRP A 22 1.03 -13.46 5.54
C TRP A 22 1.06 -12.03 6.08
N PRO A 23 2.16 -11.56 6.69
CA PRO A 23 2.27 -10.20 7.27
C PRO A 23 2.38 -9.09 6.19
N GLY A 24 1.78 -9.30 5.02
CA GLY A 24 1.97 -8.47 3.83
C GLY A 24 0.68 -7.96 3.19
N LEU A 25 -0.46 -7.99 3.89
CA LEU A 25 -1.65 -7.27 3.41
C LEU A 25 -1.55 -5.77 3.76
N SER A 26 -0.46 -5.13 3.32
CA SER A 26 -0.38 -3.67 3.29
C SER A 26 -1.34 -3.21 2.19
N ARG A 27 -2.54 -2.77 2.58
CA ARG A 27 -3.41 -2.05 1.66
C ARG A 27 -2.75 -0.71 1.36
N SER A 28 -2.17 -0.57 0.17
CA SER A 28 -1.80 0.74 -0.36
C SER A 28 -3.08 1.55 -0.51
N PHE A 29 -3.05 2.82 -0.11
CA PHE A 29 -4.14 3.75 -0.36
C PHE A 29 -4.19 4.05 -1.86
N ASP A 30 -5.36 3.93 -2.49
CA ASP A 30 -5.53 4.25 -3.91
C ASP A 30 -5.66 5.78 -4.07
N PRO A 31 -5.00 6.41 -5.06
CA PRO A 31 -5.14 7.83 -5.31
C PRO A 31 -6.60 8.28 -5.54
N ASN A 32 -7.48 7.39 -6.03
CA ASN A 32 -8.90 7.67 -6.22
C ASN A 32 -9.70 7.64 -4.91
N ASP A 33 -9.16 7.04 -3.85
CA ASP A 33 -9.77 7.07 -2.51
C ASP A 33 -9.47 8.39 -1.78
N ALA A 34 -8.56 9.20 -2.32
CA ALA A 34 -8.21 10.48 -1.73
C ALA A 34 -9.30 11.54 -2.01
N PRO A 35 -9.54 12.46 -1.07
CA PRO A 35 -10.50 13.53 -1.27
C PRO A 35 -10.08 14.42 -2.44
N GLU A 36 -11.07 14.95 -3.15
CA GLU A 36 -10.82 15.92 -4.23
C GLU A 36 -10.30 17.25 -3.68
N MET A 37 -10.85 17.66 -2.54
CA MET A 37 -10.55 18.89 -1.83
C MET A 37 -10.55 18.65 -0.31
N VAL A 38 -9.71 19.38 0.40
CA VAL A 38 -9.65 19.39 1.87
C VAL A 38 -9.64 20.85 2.34
N THR A 39 -10.46 21.20 3.31
CA THR A 39 -10.35 22.49 4.00
C THR A 39 -9.31 22.36 5.11
N ILE A 40 -8.27 23.20 5.07
CA ILE A 40 -7.23 23.26 6.11
C ILE A 40 -7.50 24.48 6.96
N ASP A 41 -7.89 24.24 8.21
CA ASP A 41 -8.32 25.26 9.17
C ASP A 41 -7.62 25.13 10.53
N SER A 42 -6.59 24.28 10.64
CA SER A 42 -5.86 24.05 11.91
C SER A 42 -5.21 25.29 12.50
N LEU A 43 -5.06 26.37 11.70
CA LEU A 43 -4.51 27.67 12.10
C LEU A 43 -5.55 28.80 11.92
N VAL A 44 -6.85 28.50 11.94
CA VAL A 44 -7.91 29.46 11.61
C VAL A 44 -7.95 30.70 12.52
N ASP A 45 -7.49 30.55 13.76
CA ASP A 45 -7.42 31.67 14.72
C ASP A 45 -6.32 32.69 14.35
N LEU A 46 -5.36 32.29 13.51
CA LEU A 46 -4.25 33.13 13.05
C LEU A 46 -4.40 33.56 11.59
N TYR A 47 -4.97 32.72 10.74
CA TYR A 47 -5.13 32.91 9.31
C TYR A 47 -6.49 32.39 8.82
N GLY A 48 -6.98 32.85 7.68
CA GLY A 48 -8.20 32.27 7.09
C GLY A 48 -8.02 30.78 6.72
N SER A 49 -9.12 30.03 6.68
CA SER A 49 -9.14 28.64 6.19
C SER A 49 -8.71 28.58 4.72
N VAL A 50 -8.06 27.48 4.33
CA VAL A 50 -7.60 27.25 2.97
C VAL A 50 -8.36 26.08 2.34
N GLU A 51 -8.95 26.32 1.18
CA GLU A 51 -9.50 25.27 0.31
C GLU A 51 -8.34 24.64 -0.48
N PHE A 52 -7.91 23.45 -0.09
CA PHE A 52 -6.82 22.74 -0.74
C PHE A 52 -7.36 21.72 -1.74
N HIS A 53 -7.21 22.00 -3.04
CA HIS A 53 -7.58 21.08 -4.11
C HIS A 53 -6.58 19.92 -4.23
N HIS A 54 -6.72 18.93 -3.35
CA HIS A 54 -5.82 17.79 -3.21
C HIS A 54 -5.60 17.04 -4.53
N LYS A 55 -6.67 16.78 -5.31
CA LYS A 55 -6.55 16.04 -6.59
C LYS A 55 -5.65 16.72 -7.62
N GLN A 56 -5.69 18.06 -7.72
CA GLN A 56 -4.83 18.80 -8.64
C GLN A 56 -3.34 18.60 -8.32
N HIS A 57 -3.00 18.35 -7.06
CA HIS A 57 -1.63 18.16 -6.64
C HIS A 57 -1.16 16.71 -6.85
N THR A 58 -2.07 15.74 -6.93
CA THR A 58 -1.72 14.33 -7.23
C THR A 58 -1.14 14.12 -8.63
N GLU A 59 -1.32 15.09 -9.54
CA GLU A 59 -0.68 15.08 -10.86
C GLU A 59 0.81 15.48 -10.81
N MET A 60 1.24 16.16 -9.74
CA MET A 60 2.58 16.73 -9.58
C MET A 60 3.40 16.09 -8.45
N ALA A 61 2.75 15.40 -7.51
CA ALA A 61 3.36 14.82 -6.32
C ALA A 61 2.77 13.45 -5.97
N SER A 62 3.56 12.60 -5.34
CA SER A 62 3.13 11.29 -4.83
C SER A 62 2.52 11.39 -3.44
N CYS A 63 1.73 10.38 -3.03
CA CYS A 63 1.17 10.31 -1.68
C CYS A 63 2.25 10.43 -0.61
N SER A 64 3.41 9.79 -0.82
CA SER A 64 4.54 9.83 0.12
C SER A 64 5.26 11.18 0.16
N ASP A 65 5.04 12.10 -0.78
CA ASP A 65 5.65 13.44 -0.68
C ASP A 65 4.97 14.30 0.39
N CYS A 66 3.69 14.06 0.66
CA CYS A 66 2.91 14.77 1.69
C CYS A 66 2.57 13.90 2.92
N HIS A 67 2.37 12.60 2.73
CA HIS A 67 2.06 11.62 3.79
C HIS A 67 3.25 10.68 4.08
N HIS A 68 4.47 11.22 4.02
CA HIS A 68 5.78 10.58 4.13
C HIS A 68 6.02 9.59 5.31
N HIS A 69 5.13 9.53 6.31
CA HIS A 69 5.24 8.59 7.44
C HIS A 69 3.95 7.82 7.76
N THR A 70 2.88 8.02 6.99
CA THR A 70 1.57 7.43 7.26
C THR A 70 1.00 6.69 6.06
N LEU A 71 1.15 7.25 4.85
CA LEU A 71 0.62 6.69 3.61
C LEU A 71 1.70 6.72 2.52
N GLY A 72 2.08 5.53 2.02
CA GLY A 72 3.03 5.38 0.91
C GLY A 72 4.14 4.35 1.18
N ASN A 73 5.11 4.31 0.26
CA ASN A 73 6.34 3.54 0.43
C ASN A 73 7.27 4.21 1.45
N ALA A 74 8.22 3.45 2.01
CA ALA A 74 9.22 4.00 2.92
C ALA A 74 9.89 5.25 2.30
N PRO A 75 10.03 6.35 3.05
CA PRO A 75 10.58 7.58 2.50
C PRO A 75 11.97 7.33 1.91
N THR A 76 12.15 7.68 0.64
CA THR A 76 13.39 7.43 -0.12
C THR A 76 14.41 8.56 -0.01
N ARG A 77 14.06 9.67 0.67
CA ARG A 77 14.92 10.85 0.78
C ARG A 77 15.88 10.72 1.96
N TRP A 78 17.15 11.07 1.73
CA TRP A 78 18.26 10.96 2.69
C TRP A 78 18.10 11.74 4.00
N ASN A 79 17.19 12.72 4.02
CA ASN A 79 16.91 13.58 5.17
C ASN A 79 15.67 13.16 5.98
N CYS A 80 14.95 12.11 5.56
CA CYS A 80 13.95 11.46 6.40
C CYS A 80 14.67 10.49 7.34
N LYS A 81 14.92 10.94 8.58
CA LYS A 81 15.42 10.10 9.67
C LYS A 81 14.29 9.48 10.45
#